data_AF-A0AAD6P465-F1
#
_entry.id   AF-A0AAD6P465-F1
#
_cell.length_a   1.000
_cell.length_b   1.000
_cell.length_c   1.000
_cell.angle_alpha   90.00
_cell.angle_beta   90.00
_cell.angle_gamma   90.00
#
_symmetry.space_group_name_H-M   'P 1'
#
loop_
_entity.id
_entity.type
_entity.pdbx_description
1 polymer ?
#
loop_
_entity_poly.entity_id
_entity_poly.type
_entity_poly.pdbx_seq_one_letter_code
_entity_poly.pdbx_strand_id
1 'polypeptide(L)'
;MGPEWVTKQVKDLVKNRDIILEALSPLGEGAVKGGEGAIYLWAKLPEQDVDDDKVVLWLAMRHGVVVIPGGACGCPGHLRISFGGLTENDCKAAAERLRRGMEDLVNNGILEWRSE
;
A
#
# COMPACT_ATOMS: atom_id res chain seq x y z
N MET A 1 -10.21 -15.02 28.95
CA MET A 1 -10.77 -13.73 28.48
C MET A 1 -9.81 -12.91 27.60
N GLY A 2 -8.47 -12.96 27.77
CA GLY A 2 -7.55 -12.25 26.86
C GLY A 2 -7.42 -12.85 25.44
N PRO A 3 -7.10 -14.15 25.28
CA PRO A 3 -6.81 -14.73 23.97
C PRO A 3 -7.98 -14.67 22.97
N GLU A 4 -9.20 -15.01 23.41
CA GLU A 4 -10.41 -14.98 22.57
C GLU A 4 -10.73 -13.56 22.05
N TRP A 5 -10.51 -12.55 22.89
CA TRP A 5 -10.69 -11.15 22.48
C TRP A 5 -9.71 -10.79 21.37
N VAL A 6 -8.43 -11.15 21.51
CA VAL A 6 -7.40 -10.90 20.49
C VAL A 6 -7.75 -11.63 19.19
N THR A 7 -8.14 -12.91 19.26
CA THR A 7 -8.55 -13.69 18.07
C THR A 7 -9.68 -12.99 17.30
N LYS A 8 -10.64 -12.39 18.02
CA LYS A 8 -11.74 -11.63 17.40
C LYS A 8 -11.24 -10.36 16.72
N GLN A 9 -10.29 -9.64 17.31
CA GLN A 9 -9.73 -8.41 16.71
C GLN A 9 -8.91 -8.69 15.45
N VAL A 10 -8.14 -9.79 15.42
CA VAL A 10 -7.20 -10.06 14.33
C VAL A 10 -7.83 -10.78 13.13
N LYS A 11 -9.06 -11.31 13.27
CA LYS A 11 -9.71 -12.11 12.23
C LYS A 11 -9.83 -11.37 10.90
N ASP A 12 -10.20 -10.09 10.94
CA ASP A 12 -10.40 -9.28 9.73
C ASP A 12 -9.09 -8.77 9.13
N LEU A 13 -7.99 -8.77 9.90
CA LEU A 13 -6.66 -8.38 9.41
C LEU A 13 -6.17 -9.30 8.30
N VAL A 14 -6.50 -10.60 8.35
CA VAL A 14 -6.12 -11.56 7.31
C VAL A 14 -6.78 -11.20 5.99
N LYS A 15 -8.08 -10.88 6.01
CA LYS A 15 -8.80 -10.46 4.79
C LYS A 15 -8.27 -9.15 4.25
N ASN A 16 -8.05 -8.16 5.12
CA ASN A 16 -7.52 -6.86 4.71
C ASN A 16 -6.13 -7.00 4.08
N ARG A 17 -5.28 -7.86 4.65
CA ARG A 17 -3.97 -8.18 4.07
C ARG A 17 -4.13 -8.71 2.64
N ASP A 18 -5.00 -9.69 2.43
CA ASP A 18 -5.18 -10.32 1.12
C ASP A 18 -5.75 -9.33 0.09
N ILE A 19 -6.68 -8.44 0.50
CA ILE A 19 -7.21 -7.35 -0.32
C ILE A 19 -6.09 -6.38 -0.77
N ILE A 20 -5.21 -5.99 0.15
CA ILE A 20 -4.11 -5.06 -0.16
C ILE A 20 -3.03 -5.74 -0.99
N LEU A 21 -2.72 -7.02 -0.74
CA LEU A 21 -1.80 -7.80 -1.59
C LEU A 21 -2.26 -7.82 -3.04
N GLU A 22 -3.55 -8.07 -3.27
CA GLU A 22 -4.13 -8.05 -4.61
C GLU A 22 -4.04 -6.67 -5.27
N ALA A 23 -4.29 -5.60 -4.52
CA ALA A 23 -4.15 -4.23 -5.01
C ALA A 23 -2.71 -3.86 -5.40
N LEU A 24 -1.71 -4.52 -4.81
CA LEU A 24 -0.29 -4.31 -5.09
C LEU A 24 0.26 -5.25 -6.18
N SER A 25 -0.54 -6.22 -6.66
CA SER A 25 -0.12 -7.18 -7.69
C SER A 25 0.42 -6.55 -8.99
N PRO A 26 0.00 -5.34 -9.43
CA PRO A 26 0.57 -4.73 -10.64
C PRO A 26 2.07 -4.47 -10.57
N LEU A 27 2.67 -4.36 -9.37
CA LEU A 27 4.12 -4.18 -9.19
C LEU A 27 4.94 -5.41 -9.59
N GLY A 28 4.29 -6.55 -9.82
CA GLY A 28 4.92 -7.79 -10.25
C GLY A 28 5.26 -8.75 -9.12
N GLU A 29 5.63 -9.97 -9.51
CA GLU A 29 5.94 -11.05 -8.58
C GLU A 29 7.16 -10.72 -7.72
N GLY A 30 7.06 -10.96 -6.41
CA GLY A 30 8.14 -10.72 -5.45
C GLY A 30 8.37 -9.25 -5.08
N ALA A 31 7.61 -8.30 -5.64
CA ALA A 31 7.70 -6.88 -5.29
C ALA A 31 7.16 -6.58 -3.88
N VAL A 32 6.28 -7.43 -3.34
CA VAL A 32 5.65 -7.24 -2.03
C VAL A 32 6.20 -8.25 -1.02
N LYS A 33 6.55 -7.75 0.17
CA LYS A 33 7.02 -8.55 1.31
C LYS A 33 6.25 -8.23 2.59
N GLY A 34 6.18 -9.18 3.51
CA GLY A 34 5.51 -9.05 4.80
C GLY A 34 4.11 -9.68 4.81
N GLY A 35 3.34 -9.44 5.87
CA GLY A 35 2.01 -10.02 6.04
C GLY A 35 1.97 -11.40 6.70
N GLU A 36 3.14 -11.99 6.99
CA GLU A 36 3.30 -13.20 7.82
C GLU A 36 3.14 -12.90 9.33
N GLY A 37 3.19 -11.62 9.68
CA GLY A 37 2.96 -11.06 11.01
C GLY A 37 2.90 -9.53 10.93
N ALA A 38 2.26 -8.89 11.91
CA ALA A 38 1.97 -7.44 11.93
C ALA A 38 0.95 -6.96 10.88
N ILE A 39 0.69 -5.65 10.87
CA ILE A 39 -0.38 -4.98 10.11
C ILE A 39 0.16 -4.16 8.92
N TYR A 40 1.33 -4.54 8.40
CA TYR A 40 2.03 -3.82 7.34
C TYR A 40 2.49 -4.73 6.21
N LEU A 41 2.47 -4.19 5.00
CA LEU A 41 3.13 -4.74 3.81
C LEU A 41 4.19 -3.76 3.32
N TRP A 42 5.25 -4.30 2.73
CA TRP A 42 6.30 -3.55 2.07
C TRP A 42 6.23 -3.79 0.57
N ALA A 43 6.04 -2.74 -0.21
CA ALA A 43 5.99 -2.81 -1.66
C ALA A 43 7.21 -2.11 -2.25
N LYS A 44 8.02 -2.82 -3.03
CA LYS A 44 9.15 -2.25 -3.76
C LYS A 44 8.62 -1.42 -4.93
N LEU A 45 9.12 -0.20 -5.07
CA LEU A 45 8.79 0.67 -6.20
C LEU A 45 9.52 0.22 -7.48
N PRO A 46 8.98 0.55 -8.67
CA PRO A 46 9.70 0.40 -9.94
C PRO A 46 11.03 1.16 -9.94
N GLU A 47 12.03 0.70 -10.69
CA GLU A 47 13.38 1.28 -10.68
C GLU A 47 13.43 2.74 -11.13
N GLN A 48 12.48 3.17 -11.95
CA GLN A 48 12.36 4.55 -12.40
C GLN A 48 11.75 5.50 -11.35
N ASP A 49 11.08 4.97 -10.31
CA ASP A 49 10.31 5.72 -9.31
C ASP A 49 10.88 5.51 -7.89
N VAL A 50 12.20 5.65 -7.72
CA VAL A 50 12.89 5.39 -6.43
C VAL A 50 12.66 6.46 -5.35
N ASP A 51 12.12 7.62 -5.74
CA ASP A 51 11.76 8.71 -4.83
C ASP A 51 10.38 8.44 -4.22
N ASP A 52 10.38 7.73 -3.09
CA ASP A 52 9.17 7.27 -2.43
C ASP A 52 8.33 8.41 -1.83
N ASP A 53 8.95 9.51 -1.39
CA ASP A 53 8.22 10.71 -0.95
C ASP A 53 7.36 11.31 -2.09
N LYS A 54 7.93 11.40 -3.31
CA LYS A 54 7.17 11.85 -4.48
C LYS A 54 6.04 10.89 -4.84
N VAL A 55 6.27 9.58 -4.81
CA VAL A 55 5.22 8.60 -5.08
C VAL A 55 4.09 8.71 -4.07
N VAL A 56 4.39 8.87 -2.77
CA VAL A 56 3.37 9.04 -1.74
C VAL A 56 2.54 10.29 -1.97
N LEU A 57 3.18 11.44 -2.24
CA LEU A 57 2.47 12.68 -2.52
C LEU A 57 1.57 12.54 -3.76
N TRP A 58 2.08 11.93 -4.82
CA TRP A 58 1.32 11.70 -6.05
C TRP A 58 0.12 10.76 -5.81
N LEU A 59 0.29 9.64 -5.10
CA LEU A 59 -0.81 8.74 -4.73
C LEU A 59 -1.89 9.45 -3.92
N ALA A 60 -1.50 10.30 -2.96
CA ALA A 60 -2.42 11.07 -2.14
C ALA A 60 -3.23 12.06 -2.99
N MET A 61 -2.56 12.82 -3.85
CA MET A 61 -3.19 13.89 -4.64
C MET A 61 -4.00 13.35 -5.83
N ARG A 62 -3.49 12.35 -6.54
CA ARG A 62 -4.06 11.83 -7.79
C ARG A 62 -5.09 10.72 -7.56
N HIS A 63 -4.82 9.82 -6.61
CA HIS A 63 -5.63 8.62 -6.37
C HIS A 63 -6.41 8.67 -5.06
N GLY A 64 -6.14 9.64 -4.19
CA GLY A 64 -6.84 9.79 -2.91
C GLY A 64 -6.51 8.68 -1.92
N VAL A 65 -5.28 8.16 -1.95
CA VAL A 65 -4.79 7.13 -1.03
C VAL A 65 -3.46 7.55 -0.43
N VAL A 66 -3.32 7.41 0.89
CA VAL A 66 -2.09 7.76 1.61
C VAL A 66 -1.41 6.48 2.10
N VAL A 67 -0.12 6.36 1.80
CA VAL A 67 0.77 5.29 2.29
C VAL A 67 2.01 5.92 2.90
N ILE A 68 2.89 5.12 3.50
CA ILE A 68 4.08 5.63 4.19
C ILE A 68 5.30 5.47 3.27
N PRO A 69 6.13 6.51 3.10
CA PRO A 69 7.37 6.38 2.33
C PRO A 69 8.35 5.48 3.08
N GLY A 70 9.01 4.58 2.36
CA GLY A 70 9.93 3.60 2.92
C GLY A 70 11.17 4.24 3.53
N GLY A 71 11.65 5.36 2.96
CA GLY A 71 12.76 6.16 3.45
C GLY A 71 12.58 6.62 4.90
N ALA A 72 11.37 7.05 5.27
CA ALA A 72 11.03 7.40 6.65
C ALA A 72 11.11 6.21 7.62
N CYS A 73 11.13 4.98 7.09
CA CYS A 73 11.27 3.73 7.84
C CYS A 73 12.62 3.03 7.58
N GLY A 74 13.60 3.71 6.97
CA GLY A 74 14.94 3.16 6.70
C GLY A 74 15.03 2.22 5.51
N CYS A 75 14.04 2.20 4.61
CA CYS A 75 14.04 1.38 3.40
C CYS A 75 13.59 2.20 2.17
N PRO A 76 14.45 3.12 1.67
CA PRO A 76 14.14 3.94 0.49
C PRO A 76 13.75 3.10 -0.74
N GLY A 77 12.97 3.69 -1.65
CA GLY A 77 12.49 2.99 -2.85
C GLY A 77 11.41 1.94 -2.57
N HIS A 78 10.78 2.00 -1.38
CA HIS A 78 9.67 1.14 -1.02
C HIS A 78 8.52 1.98 -0.47
N LEU A 79 7.31 1.42 -0.51
CA LEU A 79 6.15 1.91 0.21
C LEU A 79 5.87 0.98 1.37
N ARG A 80 5.45 1.54 2.49
CA ARG A 80 4.93 0.79 3.63
C ARG A 80 3.43 1.03 3.74
N ILE A 81 2.65 -0.03 3.56
CA ILE A 81 1.19 0.01 3.53
C ILE A 81 0.65 -0.57 4.84
N SER A 82 -0.11 0.23 5.58
CA SER A 82 -0.78 -0.20 6.81
C SER A 82 -2.25 -0.53 6.54
N PHE A 83 -2.74 -1.63 7.11
CA PHE A 83 -4.14 -2.05 6.98
C PHE A 83 -4.82 -2.35 8.32
N GLY A 84 -4.10 -2.14 9.44
CA GLY A 84 -4.55 -2.60 10.76
C GLY A 84 -5.72 -1.83 11.39
N GLY A 85 -5.99 -0.61 10.90
CA GLY A 85 -7.08 0.23 11.42
C GLY A 85 -8.32 0.28 10.51
N LEU A 86 -8.32 -0.45 9.40
CA LEU A 86 -9.38 -0.37 8.39
C LEU A 86 -10.46 -1.42 8.66
N THR A 87 -11.72 -1.02 8.52
CA THR A 87 -12.80 -1.99 8.33
C THR A 87 -12.63 -2.68 6.96
N GLU A 88 -13.26 -3.85 6.76
CA GLU A 88 -13.18 -4.55 5.47
C GLU A 88 -13.68 -3.68 4.30
N ASN A 89 -14.73 -2.88 4.53
CA ASN A 89 -15.29 -2.00 3.49
C ASN A 89 -14.36 -0.83 3.15
N ASP A 90 -13.80 -0.18 4.16
CA ASP A 90 -12.84 0.91 3.94
C ASP A 90 -11.56 0.38 3.29
N CYS A 91 -11.13 -0.83 3.66
CA CYS A 91 -10.01 -1.52 3.05
C CYS A 91 -10.25 -1.76 1.56
N LYS A 92 -11.43 -2.26 1.15
CA LYS A 92 -11.79 -2.43 -0.27
C LYS A 92 -11.77 -1.10 -1.03
N ALA A 93 -12.33 -0.04 -0.45
CA ALA A 93 -12.35 1.27 -1.09
C ALA A 93 -10.95 1.87 -1.25
N ALA A 94 -10.09 1.72 -0.24
CA ALA A 94 -8.69 2.14 -0.29
C ALA A 94 -7.88 1.29 -1.28
N ALA A 95 -8.10 -0.02 -1.29
CA ALA A 95 -7.44 -0.97 -2.17
C ALA A 95 -7.74 -0.70 -3.65
N GLU A 96 -8.97 -0.34 -4.00
CA GLU A 96 -9.30 0.02 -5.39
C GLU A 96 -8.57 1.30 -5.83
N ARG A 97 -8.46 2.30 -4.94
CA ARG A 97 -7.67 3.50 -5.22
C ARG A 97 -6.18 3.18 -5.37
N LEU A 98 -5.66 2.34 -4.48
CA LEU A 98 -4.28 1.88 -4.50
C LEU A 98 -3.97 1.11 -5.78
N ARG A 99 -4.82 0.16 -6.18
CA ARG A 99 -4.66 -0.66 -7.39
C ARG A 99 -4.54 0.21 -8.63
N ARG A 100 -5.45 1.17 -8.80
CA ARG A 100 -5.38 2.15 -9.90
C ARG A 100 -4.10 2.98 -9.87
N GLY A 101 -3.64 3.36 -8.67
CA GLY A 101 -2.36 4.06 -8.49
C GLY A 101 -1.16 3.20 -8.89
N MET A 102 -1.15 1.91 -8.55
CA MET A 102 -0.08 0.98 -8.94
C MET A 102 -0.09 0.71 -10.44
N GLU A 103 -1.26 0.53 -11.05
CA GLU A 103 -1.40 0.38 -12.49
C GLU A 103 -0.90 1.62 -13.25
N ASP A 104 -1.28 2.82 -12.80
CA ASP A 104 -0.86 4.07 -13.44
C ASP A 104 0.64 4.31 -13.26
N LEU A 105 1.18 4.04 -12.07
CA LEU A 105 2.62 4.10 -11.79
C LEU A 105 3.43 3.15 -12.69
N VAL A 106 3.00 1.89 -12.84
CA VAL A 106 3.73 0.90 -13.64
C VAL A 106 3.67 1.22 -15.14
N ASN A 107 2.53 1.72 -15.63
CA ASN A 107 2.35 1.96 -17.06
C ASN A 107 2.90 3.33 -17.50
N ASN A 108 2.78 4.36 -16.67
CA ASN A 108 3.03 5.75 -17.05
C ASN A 108 4.09 6.45 -16.18
N GLY A 109 4.49 5.84 -15.06
CA GLY A 109 5.32 6.49 -14.04
C GLY A 109 4.59 7.61 -13.31
N ILE A 110 5.32 8.37 -12.50
CA ILE A 110 4.78 9.60 -11.90
C ILE A 110 4.65 10.68 -12.99
N LEU A 111 3.43 10.88 -13.48
CA LEU A 111 3.12 12.02 -14.34
C LEU A 111 3.09 13.29 -13.48
N GLU A 112 4.09 14.15 -13.64
CA GLU A 112 4.09 15.46 -12.99
C GLU A 112 2.88 16.28 -13.43
N TRP A 113 2.24 16.90 -12.45
CA TRP A 113 1.10 17.79 -12.69
C TRP A 113 1.59 19.02 -13.48
N ARG A 114 1.19 19.14 -14.74
CA ARG A 114 1.39 20.39 -15.50
C ARG A 114 0.38 21.40 -14.97
N SER A 115 0.82 22.28 -14.08
CA SER A 115 0.11 23.52 -13.82
C SER A 115 0.11 24.35 -15.10
N GLU A 116 -1.06 24.51 -15.72
CA GLU A 116 -1.31 25.63 -16.62
C GLU A 116 -1.26 26.96 -15.86
#